data_AF-A0A1Q6M8B5-F1
#
_entry.id   AF-A0A1Q6M8B5-F1
#
_cell.length_a   1.000
_cell.length_b   1.000
_cell.length_c   1.000
_cell.angle_alpha   90.00
_cell.angle_beta   90.00
_cell.angle_gamma   90.00
#
_symmetry.space_group_name_H-M   'P 1'
#
loop_
_entity.id
_entity.type
_entity.pdbx_description
1 polymer ?
#
loop_
_entity_poly.entity_id
_entity_poly.type
_entity_poly.pdbx_seq_one_letter_code
_entity_poly.pdbx_strand_id
1 'polypeptide(L)'
;MEAALRREVNEETGCVIKDIVELGYVEELRTINNFMQISFVFVSKVEKNKNQLSLTEQEQDEGAELCWFLPEIALKKIRECYNRLNPSKYSNLYNSKMVIKRDELILEYYLKNKEKITI
;
A
#
# COMPACT_ATOMS: atom_id res chain seq x y z
N MET A 1 -9.39 -9.97 -10.18
CA MET A 1 -8.75 -8.98 -9.28
C MET A 1 -8.55 -9.58 -7.89
N GLU A 2 -9.60 -10.08 -7.23
CA GLU A 2 -9.47 -10.73 -5.90
C GLU A 2 -8.46 -11.90 -5.88
N ALA A 3 -8.52 -12.81 -6.86
CA ALA A 3 -7.57 -13.93 -6.93
C ALA A 3 -6.11 -13.47 -7.11
N ALA A 4 -5.90 -12.36 -7.83
CA ALA A 4 -4.57 -11.77 -8.00
C ALA A 4 -4.08 -11.16 -6.68
N LEU A 5 -4.92 -10.38 -6.00
CA LEU A 5 -4.63 -9.83 -4.66
C LEU A 5 -4.24 -10.93 -3.67
N ARG A 6 -5.03 -12.02 -3.59
CA ARG A 6 -4.74 -13.15 -2.70
C ARG A 6 -3.37 -13.77 -2.97
N ARG A 7 -3.01 -13.88 -4.25
CA ARG A 7 -1.72 -14.43 -4.68
C ARG A 7 -0.58 -13.48 -4.32
N GLU A 8 -0.68 -12.20 -4.69
CA GLU A 8 0.34 -11.18 -4.42
C GLU A 8 0.62 -11.01 -2.92
N VAL A 9 -0.43 -10.86 -2.11
CA VAL A 9 -0.29 -10.75 -0.66
C VAL A 9 0.38 -11.99 -0.07
N ASN A 10 0.08 -13.20 -0.57
CA ASN A 10 0.74 -14.40 -0.06
C ASN A 10 2.20 -14.52 -0.50
N GLU A 11 2.49 -14.18 -1.76
CA GLU A 11 3.84 -14.22 -2.32
C GLU A 11 4.76 -13.22 -1.62
N GLU A 12 4.33 -11.97 -1.44
CA GLU A 12 5.16 -10.90 -0.86
C GLU A 12 5.25 -10.97 0.67
N THR A 13 4.13 -11.19 1.36
CA THR A 13 4.04 -11.04 2.83
C THR A 13 3.76 -12.34 3.58
N GLY A 14 3.63 -13.47 2.87
CA GLY A 14 3.26 -14.75 3.47
C GLY A 14 1.85 -14.79 4.08
N CYS A 15 1.07 -13.70 3.98
CA CYS A 15 -0.23 -13.58 4.60
C CYS A 15 -1.32 -14.27 3.76
N VAL A 16 -2.26 -14.93 4.44
CA VAL A 16 -3.50 -15.44 3.87
C VAL A 16 -4.61 -14.50 4.33
N ILE A 17 -5.36 -13.96 3.38
CA ILE A 17 -6.41 -12.97 3.62
C ILE A 17 -7.81 -13.55 3.42
N LYS A 18 -8.81 -12.97 4.08
CA LYS A 18 -10.24 -13.27 3.92
C LYS A 18 -11.08 -12.00 4.07
N ASP A 19 -12.39 -12.14 3.89
CA ASP A 19 -13.36 -11.05 4.04
C ASP A 19 -12.94 -9.84 3.17
N ILE A 20 -12.71 -10.09 1.88
CA ILE A 20 -12.20 -9.07 0.96
C ILE A 20 -13.35 -8.19 0.49
N VAL A 21 -13.21 -6.89 0.69
CA VAL A 21 -14.17 -5.87 0.27
C VAL A 21 -13.46 -4.86 -0.63
N GLU A 22 -14.04 -4.57 -1.78
CA GLU A 22 -13.55 -3.53 -2.68
C GLU A 22 -13.85 -2.14 -2.09
N LEU A 23 -12.81 -1.33 -1.92
CA LEU A 23 -12.91 0.06 -1.48
C LEU A 23 -13.16 1.01 -2.67
N GLY A 24 -12.66 0.64 -3.84
CA GLY A 24 -12.74 1.39 -5.09
C GLY A 24 -11.43 1.30 -5.86
N TYR A 25 -11.11 2.35 -6.61
CA TYR A 25 -9.86 2.44 -7.37
C TYR A 25 -9.25 3.84 -7.30
N VAL A 26 -7.95 3.93 -7.56
CA VAL A 26 -7.22 5.18 -7.77
C VAL A 26 -6.72 5.21 -9.20
N GLU A 27 -6.94 6.33 -9.88
CA GLU A 27 -6.34 6.65 -11.18
C GLU A 27 -5.19 7.64 -10.98
N GLU A 28 -3.98 7.24 -11.36
CA GLU A 28 -2.77 8.05 -11.26
C GLU A 28 -2.29 8.45 -12.65
N LEU A 29 -2.37 9.74 -12.96
CA LEU A 29 -1.81 10.35 -14.18
C LEU A 29 -0.45 10.97 -13.86
N ARG A 30 0.63 10.29 -14.24
CA ARG A 30 2.01 10.72 -13.99
C ARG A 30 2.60 11.36 -15.24
N THR A 31 2.35 12.66 -15.42
CA THR A 31 2.74 13.41 -16.62
C THR A 31 4.24 13.44 -16.87
N ILE A 32 5.07 13.57 -15.81
CA ILE A 32 6.54 13.58 -15.93
C ILE A 32 7.06 12.27 -16.54
N ASN A 33 6.37 11.16 -16.31
CA ASN A 33 6.77 9.83 -16.78
C ASN A 33 5.98 9.39 -18.01
N ASN A 34 5.06 10.22 -18.52
CA ASN A 34 4.08 9.86 -19.54
C ASN A 34 3.42 8.49 -19.25
N PHE A 35 2.98 8.31 -18.01
CA PHE A 35 2.53 7.03 -17.48
C PHE A 35 1.17 7.18 -16.79
N MET A 36 0.30 6.22 -17.02
CA MET A 36 -1.01 6.11 -16.36
C MET A 36 -1.10 4.77 -15.66
N GLN A 37 -1.58 4.80 -14.42
CA GLN A 37 -1.81 3.61 -13.61
C GLN A 37 -3.20 3.65 -12.99
N ILE A 38 -3.87 2.49 -13.02
CA ILE A 38 -5.12 2.28 -12.29
C ILE A 38 -4.83 1.21 -11.22
N SER A 39 -5.07 1.58 -9.97
CA SER A 39 -4.88 0.70 -8.81
C SER A 39 -6.23 0.40 -8.16
N PHE A 40 -6.63 -0.87 -8.17
CA PHE A 40 -7.81 -1.33 -7.43
C PHE A 40 -7.45 -1.55 -5.96
N VAL A 41 -8.30 -1.05 -5.07
CA VAL A 41 -8.03 -0.99 -3.64
C VAL A 41 -9.03 -1.85 -2.89
N PHE A 42 -8.52 -2.71 -2.02
CA PHE A 42 -9.30 -3.67 -1.25
C PHE A 42 -8.98 -3.55 0.23
N VAL A 43 -9.95 -3.90 1.07
CA VAL A 43 -9.76 -4.10 2.51
C VAL A 43 -10.03 -5.56 2.81
N SER A 44 -9.20 -6.17 3.65
CA SER A 44 -9.33 -7.58 4.02
C SER A 44 -8.82 -7.83 5.43
N LYS A 45 -9.14 -9.01 5.97
CA LYS A 45 -8.60 -9.51 7.23
C LYS A 45 -7.51 -10.53 6.97
N VAL A 46 -6.41 -10.45 7.73
CA VAL A 46 -5.42 -11.51 7.76
C VAL A 46 -5.94 -12.66 8.60
N GLU A 47 -6.06 -13.83 7.98
CA GLU A 47 -6.43 -15.07 8.65
C GLU A 47 -5.21 -15.80 9.19
N LYS A 48 -4.11 -15.80 8.43
CA LYS A 48 -2.86 -16.48 8.81
C LYS A 48 -1.67 -15.70 8.31
N ASN A 49 -0.65 -15.55 9.14
CA ASN A 49 0.66 -15.04 8.75
C ASN A 49 1.67 -16.20 8.79
N LYS A 50 2.36 -16.46 7.67
CA LYS A 50 3.42 -17.48 7.58
C LYS A 50 4.78 -16.96 8.10
N ASN A 51 4.86 -15.70 8.53
CA ASN A 51 6.09 -15.00 8.95
C ASN A 51 7.18 -15.04 7.86
N GLN A 52 6.75 -14.95 6.61
CA GLN A 52 7.63 -14.89 5.45
C GLN A 52 7.47 -13.51 4.82
N LEU A 53 8.58 -12.87 4.50
CA LEU A 53 8.59 -11.60 3.77
C LEU A 53 9.54 -11.78 2.58
N SER A 54 8.98 -11.76 1.38
CA SER A 54 9.69 -11.91 0.12
C SER A 54 9.77 -10.56 -0.56
N LEU A 55 10.85 -9.85 -0.26
CA LEU A 55 11.18 -8.55 -0.81
C LEU A 55 12.03 -8.70 -2.06
N THR A 56 11.86 -7.79 -3.01
CA THR A 56 12.79 -7.60 -4.13
C THR A 56 14.16 -7.15 -3.62
N GLU A 57 15.22 -7.32 -4.43
CA GLU A 57 16.58 -6.86 -4.06
C GLU A 57 16.60 -5.35 -3.72
N GLN A 58 15.87 -4.54 -4.49
CA GLN A 58 15.72 -3.10 -4.23
C GLN A 58 15.12 -2.83 -2.84
N GLU A 59 14.04 -3.51 -2.48
CA GLU A 59 13.37 -3.31 -1.19
C GLU A 59 14.23 -3.78 -0.02
N GLN A 60 15.02 -4.84 -0.20
CA GLN A 60 16.00 -5.29 0.79
C GLN A 60 17.10 -4.23 0.99
N ASP A 61 17.63 -3.68 -0.10
CA ASP A 61 18.65 -2.62 -0.09
C ASP A 61 18.15 -1.33 0.56
N GLU A 62 16.87 -1.01 0.38
CA GLU A 62 16.20 0.14 1.00
C GLU A 62 15.77 -0.13 2.46
N GLY A 63 15.97 -1.35 2.96
CA GLY A 63 15.65 -1.74 4.33
C GLY A 63 14.15 -1.84 4.59
N ALA A 64 13.36 -2.24 3.60
CA ALA A 64 11.92 -2.39 3.73
C ALA A 64 11.55 -3.47 4.76
N GLU A 65 10.46 -3.22 5.48
CA GLU A 65 9.93 -4.12 6.51
C GLU A 65 8.40 -4.14 6.51
N LEU A 66 7.83 -5.26 6.99
CA LEU A 66 6.38 -5.39 7.18
C LEU A 66 5.99 -4.91 8.57
N CYS A 67 5.26 -3.80 8.65
CA CYS A 67 4.79 -3.25 9.92
C CYS A 67 3.26 -3.37 10.08
N TRP A 68 2.84 -3.68 11.31
CA TRP A 68 1.42 -3.67 11.70
C TRP A 68 1.11 -2.43 12.53
N PHE A 69 0.15 -1.63 12.08
CA PHE A 69 -0.30 -0.41 12.78
C PHE A 69 -1.82 -0.34 12.82
N LEU A 70 -2.34 0.40 13.81
CA LEU A 70 -3.70 0.91 13.71
C LEU A 70 -3.80 1.87 12.51
N PRO A 71 -4.93 1.87 11.75
CA PRO A 71 -5.09 2.71 10.57
C PRO A 71 -4.79 4.20 10.81
N GLU A 72 -5.19 4.73 11.96
CA GLU A 72 -4.95 6.13 12.35
C GLU A 72 -3.45 6.43 12.55
N ILE A 73 -2.70 5.47 13.08
CA ILE A 73 -1.24 5.58 13.28
C ILE A 73 -0.51 5.44 11.95
N ALA A 74 -0.93 4.51 11.09
CA ALA A 74 -0.39 4.35 9.74
C ALA A 74 -0.56 5.64 8.93
N LEU A 75 -1.75 6.27 8.95
CA LEU A 75 -2.00 7.51 8.23
C LEU A 75 -1.07 8.64 8.69
N LYS A 76 -0.86 8.77 10.00
CA LYS A 76 0.07 9.76 10.56
C LYS A 76 1.50 9.52 10.05
N LYS A 77 1.98 8.27 10.07
CA LYS A 77 3.31 7.91 9.58
C LYS A 77 3.48 8.23 8.09
N ILE A 78 2.52 7.85 7.25
CA ILE A 78 2.53 8.14 5.80
C ILE A 78 2.63 9.65 5.55
N ARG A 79 1.84 10.47 6.26
CA ARG A 79 1.89 11.93 6.16
C ARG A 79 3.26 12.50 6.54
N GLU A 80 3.87 11.99 7.60
CA GLU A 80 5.19 12.43 8.02
C GLU A 80 6.28 12.07 7.00
N CYS A 81 6.15 10.95 6.29
CA CYS A 81 7.10 10.52 5.26
C CYS A 81 7.19 11.51 4.10
N TYR A 82 6.07 12.14 3.69
CA TYR A 82 6.03 13.03 2.50
C TYR A 82 7.11 14.13 2.51
N ASN A 83 7.39 14.69 3.69
CA ASN A 83 8.38 15.76 3.88
C ASN A 83 9.77 15.27 4.27
N ARG A 84 9.92 13.97 4.62
CA ARG A 84 11.16 13.35 5.10
C ARG A 84 11.77 12.38 4.09
N LEU A 85 11.22 12.31 2.88
CA LEU A 85 11.71 11.44 1.82
C LEU A 85 13.17 11.78 1.48
N ASN A 86 14.02 10.76 1.56
CA ASN A 86 15.34 10.78 0.95
C ASN A 86 15.24 10.23 -0.47
N PRO A 87 15.98 10.79 -1.44
CA PRO A 87 16.03 10.21 -2.79
C PRO A 87 16.48 8.76 -2.74
N SER A 88 15.72 7.87 -3.39
CA SER A 88 16.12 6.47 -3.58
C SER A 88 17.29 6.40 -4.58
N LYS A 89 18.13 5.36 -4.45
CA LYS A 89 19.14 5.03 -5.47
C LYS A 89 18.51 4.53 -6.77
N TYR A 90 17.28 4.01 -6.67
CA TYR A 90 16.56 3.30 -7.72
C TYR A 90 15.38 4.10 -8.28
N SER A 91 14.94 5.17 -7.61
CA SER A 91 13.80 5.99 -8.04
C SER A 91 13.97 7.48 -7.69
N ASN A 92 13.29 8.35 -8.43
CA ASN A 92 13.30 9.78 -8.17
C ASN A 92 12.28 10.17 -7.08
N LEU A 93 12.50 11.34 -6.48
CA LEU A 93 11.66 11.86 -5.39
C LEU A 93 10.19 12.06 -5.81
N TYR A 94 9.94 12.35 -7.09
CA TYR A 94 8.59 12.55 -7.62
C TYR A 94 7.76 11.27 -7.53
N ASN A 95 8.31 10.13 -7.96
CA ASN A 95 7.63 8.84 -7.90
C ASN A 95 7.30 8.44 -6.47
N SER A 96 8.25 8.62 -5.53
CA SER A 96 8.02 8.34 -4.11
C SER A 96 6.92 9.21 -3.51
N LYS A 97 6.87 10.50 -3.89
CA LYS A 97 5.80 11.42 -3.45
C LYS A 97 4.43 11.02 -3.99
N MET A 98 4.35 10.55 -5.23
CA MET A 98 3.09 10.06 -5.80
C MET A 98 2.55 8.85 -5.03
N VAL A 99 3.41 7.87 -4.74
CA VAL A 99 3.04 6.68 -3.96
C VAL A 99 2.54 7.07 -2.57
N ILE A 100 3.29 7.91 -1.84
CA ILE A 100 2.87 8.37 -0.50
C ILE A 100 1.53 9.09 -0.56
N LYS A 101 1.31 9.96 -1.55
CA LYS A 101 0.06 10.72 -1.65
C LYS A 101 -1.12 9.82 -1.95
N ARG A 102 -0.95 8.83 -2.82
CA ARG A 102 -1.97 7.81 -3.09
C ARG A 102 -2.33 7.06 -1.81
N ASP A 103 -1.34 6.52 -1.11
CA ASP A 103 -1.56 5.67 0.06
C ASP A 103 -2.19 6.47 1.22
N GLU A 104 -1.82 7.76 1.37
CA GLU A 104 -2.47 8.69 2.29
C GLU A 104 -3.98 8.81 1.99
N LEU A 105 -4.34 9.07 0.73
CA LEU A 105 -5.73 9.27 0.32
C LEU A 105 -6.57 8.00 0.45
N ILE A 106 -5.99 6.83 0.14
CA ILE A 106 -6.65 5.53 0.34
C ILE A 106 -7.03 5.35 1.81
N LEU A 107 -6.07 5.57 2.71
CA LEU A 107 -6.27 5.31 4.12
C LEU A 107 -7.18 6.35 4.79
N GLU A 108 -7.10 7.61 4.35
CA GLU A 108 -8.04 8.66 4.75
C GLU A 108 -9.48 8.34 4.30
N TYR A 109 -9.66 7.87 3.06
CA TYR A 109 -10.96 7.45 2.56
C TYR A 109 -11.51 6.24 3.34
N TYR A 110 -10.67 5.24 3.62
CA TYR A 110 -11.04 4.11 4.47
C TYR A 110 -11.51 4.57 5.85
N LEU A 111 -10.72 5.41 6.54
CA LEU A 111 -11.06 5.89 7.88
C LEU A 111 -12.37 6.68 7.92
N LYS A 112 -12.66 7.49 6.90
CA LYS A 112 -13.91 8.24 6.78
C LYS A 112 -15.14 7.34 6.56
N ASN A 113 -14.95 6.15 5.97
CA ASN A 113 -16.03 5.25 5.58
C ASN A 113 -16.02 3.93 6.35
N LYS A 114 -15.14 3.75 7.35
CA LYS A 114 -14.94 2.46 8.04
C LYS A 114 -16.21 1.88 8.66
N GLU A 115 -17.14 2.72 9.10
CA GLU A 115 -18.43 2.29 9.67
C GLU A 115 -19.37 1.67 8.62
N LYS A 116 -19.19 2.01 7.34
CA LYS A 116 -19.96 1.48 6.20
C LYS A 116 -19.29 0.25 5.57
N ILE A 117 -18.01 0.04 5.86
CA ILE A 117 -17.21 -1.06 5.32
C ILE A 117 -17.33 -2.21 6.32
N THR A 118 -18.25 -3.14 6.05
CA THR A 118 -18.41 -4.34 6.87
C THR A 118 -17.40 -5.39 6.42
N ILE A 119 -16.43 -5.67 7.28
CA ILE A 119 -15.40 -6.70 7.10
C ILE A 119 -15.32 -7.55 8.35
#